data_AF-A0A936ZIQ4-F1
#
_entry.id   AF-A0A936ZIQ4-F1
#
_cell.length_a   1.000
_cell.length_b   1.000
_cell.length_c   1.000
_cell.angle_alpha   90.00
_cell.angle_beta   90.00
_cell.angle_gamma   90.00
#
_symmetry.space_group_name_H-M   'P 1'
#
loop_
_entity.id
_entity.type
_entity.pdbx_description
1 polymer ?
#
loop_
_entity_poly.entity_id
_entity_poly.type
_entity_poly.pdbx_seq_one_letter_code
_entity_poly.pdbx_strand_id
1 'polypeptide(L)'
;MDKETQQRRLLNLVKTITTRALALPTIDREAFIEIEIRNFRQSSADTYQANPAAKAAALELADKMREWIFAMIKMLEVSGEKPGKA
;
A
#
# COMPACT_ATOMS: atom_id res chain seq x y z
N MET A 1 10.48 -11.09 -16.69
CA MET A 1 9.54 -11.39 -15.60
C MET A 1 8.15 -11.18 -16.16
N ASP A 2 7.27 -12.18 -16.07
CA ASP A 2 5.93 -12.09 -16.63
C ASP A 2 5.05 -11.08 -15.86
N LYS A 3 4.10 -10.44 -16.56
CA LYS A 3 3.19 -9.43 -15.99
C LYS A 3 2.39 -9.98 -14.81
N GLU A 4 2.00 -11.27 -14.85
CA GLU A 4 1.26 -11.92 -13.77
C GLU A 4 2.11 -11.98 -12.47
N THR A 5 3.41 -12.25 -12.61
CA THR A 5 4.34 -12.30 -11.48
C THR A 5 4.50 -10.91 -10.85
N GLN A 6 4.56 -9.86 -11.65
CA GLN A 6 4.63 -8.48 -11.16
C GLN A 6 3.35 -8.08 -10.41
N GLN A 7 2.18 -8.38 -10.98
CA GLN A 7 0.89 -8.11 -10.35
C GLN A 7 0.72 -8.85 -9.04
N ARG A 8 1.10 -10.13 -8.98
CA ARG A 8 1.03 -10.92 -7.74
C ARG A 8 1.95 -10.38 -6.66
N ARG A 9 3.17 -9.96 -7.01
CA ARG A 9 4.11 -9.33 -6.06
C ARG A 9 3.57 -8.03 -5.51
N LEU A 10 3.00 -7.18 -6.38
CA LEU A 10 2.38 -5.92 -5.98
C LEU A 10 1.20 -6.14 -5.03
N LEU A 11 0.31 -7.07 -5.38
CA LEU A 11 -0.85 -7.40 -4.54
C LEU A 11 -0.41 -7.95 -3.17
N ASN A 12 0.61 -8.80 -3.15
CA ASN A 12 1.17 -9.31 -1.89
C ASN A 12 1.74 -8.18 -1.03
N LEU A 13 2.48 -7.24 -1.63
CA LEU A 13 3.04 -6.10 -0.91
C LEU A 13 1.95 -5.23 -0.29
N VAL A 14 0.93 -4.88 -1.07
CA VAL A 14 -0.24 -4.12 -0.58
C VAL A 14 -0.92 -4.85 0.57
N LYS A 15 -1.19 -6.16 0.43
CA LYS A 15 -1.78 -6.98 1.50
C LYS A 15 -0.91 -6.99 2.75
N THR A 16 0.40 -7.19 2.62
CA THR A 16 1.32 -7.21 3.76
C THR A 16 1.32 -5.88 4.51
N ILE A 17 1.36 -4.74 3.81
CA ILE A 17 1.31 -3.42 4.45
C ILE A 17 -0.03 -3.23 5.15
N THR A 18 -1.15 -3.54 4.49
CA THR A 18 -2.50 -3.47 5.08
C THR A 18 -2.61 -4.33 6.36
N THR A 19 -2.14 -5.58 6.33
CA THR A 19 -2.17 -6.46 7.51
C THR A 19 -1.33 -5.92 8.65
N ARG A 20 -0.12 -5.41 8.37
CA ARG A 20 0.75 -4.83 9.40
C ARG A 20 0.15 -3.55 9.98
N ALA A 21 -0.48 -2.71 9.16
CA ALA A 21 -1.17 -1.51 9.61
C ALA A 21 -2.36 -1.85 10.52
N LEU A 22 -3.16 -2.87 10.18
CA LEU A 22 -4.30 -3.28 11.01
C LEU A 22 -3.92 -3.84 12.38
N ALA A 23 -2.71 -4.39 12.51
CA ALA A 23 -2.17 -4.84 13.79
C ALA A 23 -1.79 -3.68 14.73
N LEU A 24 -1.73 -2.44 14.23
CA LEU A 24 -1.44 -1.25 15.01
C LEU A 24 -2.74 -0.60 15.52
N PRO A 25 -2.66 0.17 16.63
CA PRO A 25 -3.72 1.09 17.04
C PRO A 25 -4.09 2.04 15.91
N THR A 26 -5.37 2.42 15.79
CA THR A 26 -5.88 3.27 14.69
C THR A 26 -5.09 4.56 14.52
N ILE A 27 -4.63 5.17 15.62
CA ILE A 27 -3.84 6.41 15.61
C ILE A 27 -2.46 6.26 14.93
N ASP A 28 -1.89 5.05 14.92
CA ASP A 28 -0.55 4.79 14.37
C ASP A 28 -0.58 4.30 12.92
N ARG A 29 -1.75 3.90 12.41
CA ARG A 29 -1.89 3.24 11.10
C ARG A 29 -1.48 4.16 9.96
N GLU A 30 -1.97 5.40 9.96
CA GLU A 30 -1.68 6.35 8.90
C GLU A 30 -0.18 6.63 8.81
N ALA A 31 0.46 6.94 9.96
CA ALA A 31 1.89 7.19 10.02
C ALA A 31 2.71 5.99 9.52
N PHE A 32 2.33 4.76 9.89
CA PHE A 32 2.96 3.54 9.41
C PHE A 32 2.84 3.39 7.89
N ILE A 33 1.65 3.58 7.32
CA ILE A 33 1.40 3.46 5.88
C ILE A 33 2.22 4.50 5.10
N GLU A 34 2.23 5.75 5.56
CA GLU A 34 3.01 6.82 4.93
C GLU A 34 4.52 6.50 4.92
N ILE A 35 5.06 5.91 6.00
CA ILE A 35 6.46 5.48 6.07
C ILE A 35 6.76 4.38 5.05
N GLU A 36 5.94 3.33 5.00
CA GLU A 36 6.12 2.21 4.07
C GLU A 36 6.03 2.68 2.60
N ILE A 37 5.08 3.56 2.27
CA ILE A 37 4.95 4.14 0.93
C ILE A 37 6.12 5.06 0.59
N ARG A 38 6.60 5.88 1.54
CA ARG A 38 7.79 6.71 1.34
C ARG A 38 9.02 5.84 1.03
N ASN A 39 9.23 4.76 1.79
CA ASN A 39 10.34 3.84 1.57
C ASN A 39 10.27 3.19 0.18
N PHE A 40 9.06 2.79 -0.25
CA PHE A 40 8.85 2.23 -1.58
C PHE A 40 9.11 3.26 -2.69
N ARG A 41 8.65 4.51 -2.53
CA ARG A 41 8.93 5.61 -3.47
C ARG A 41 10.43 5.85 -3.61
N GLN A 42 11.15 5.93 -2.49
CA GLN A 42 12.59 6.17 -2.49
C GLN A 42 13.35 5.02 -3.17
N SER A 43 13.06 3.78 -2.79
CA SER A 43 13.66 2.59 -3.40
C SER A 43 13.40 2.52 -4.90
N SER A 44 12.18 2.88 -5.33
CA SER A 44 11.80 2.92 -6.74
C SER A 44 12.51 4.04 -7.51
N ALA A 45 12.64 5.22 -6.89
CA ALA A 45 13.35 6.35 -7.47
C ALA A 45 14.83 6.05 -7.69
N ASP A 46 15.48 5.36 -6.75
CA ASP A 46 16.87 4.94 -6.84
C ASP A 46 17.04 3.82 -7.88
N THR A 47 16.15 2.82 -7.87
CA THR A 47 16.19 1.69 -8.81
C THR A 47 16.06 2.14 -10.27
N TYR A 48 15.20 3.11 -10.54
CA TYR A 48 14.92 3.60 -11.90
C TYR A 48 15.55 4.97 -12.18
N GLN A 49 16.57 5.39 -11.42
CA GLN A 49 17.22 6.70 -11.60
C GLN A 49 17.68 6.94 -13.04
N ALA A 50 18.18 5.89 -13.71
CA ALA A 50 18.66 5.95 -15.10
C ALA A 50 17.54 5.94 -16.16
N ASN A 51 16.28 5.69 -15.78
CA ASN A 51 15.14 5.63 -16.68
C ASN A 51 13.97 6.48 -16.15
N PRO A 52 13.85 7.74 -16.62
CA PRO A 52 12.82 8.67 -16.14
C PRO A 52 11.38 8.17 -16.32
N ALA A 53 11.09 7.45 -17.40
CA ALA A 53 9.75 6.92 -17.66
C ALA A 53 9.41 5.78 -16.69
N ALA A 54 10.35 4.87 -16.43
CA ALA A 54 10.16 3.81 -15.45
C ALA A 54 10.05 4.35 -14.02
N LYS A 55 10.83 5.40 -13.69
CA LYS A 55 10.73 6.11 -12.42
C LYS A 55 9.34 6.72 -12.23
N ALA A 56 8.83 7.46 -13.23
CA ALA A 56 7.50 8.06 -13.16
C ALA A 56 6.41 7.00 -12.92
N ALA A 57 6.43 5.92 -13.70
CA ALA A 57 5.47 4.82 -13.55
C ALA A 57 5.54 4.14 -12.17
N ALA A 58 6.75 4.00 -11.60
CA ALA A 58 6.91 3.42 -10.27
C ALA A 58 6.45 4.35 -9.15
N LEU A 59 6.60 5.67 -9.31
CA LEU A 59 6.06 6.66 -8.37
C LEU A 59 4.53 6.72 -8.43
N GLU A 60 3.92 6.68 -9.62
CA GLU A 60 2.46 6.57 -9.77
C GLU A 60 1.93 5.27 -9.14
N LEU A 61 2.67 4.18 -9.27
CA LEU A 61 2.32 2.92 -8.64
C LEU A 61 2.30 3.03 -7.11
N ALA A 62 3.27 3.74 -6.52
CA ALA A 62 3.32 3.97 -5.09
C ALA A 62 2.10 4.76 -4.60
N ASP A 63 1.67 5.77 -5.36
CA ASP A 63 0.48 6.56 -5.04
C ASP A 63 -0.79 5.69 -5.10
N LYS A 64 -0.93 4.82 -6.11
CA LYS A 64 -2.04 3.86 -6.18
C LYS A 64 -2.04 2.85 -5.04
N MET A 65 -0.85 2.35 -4.65
CA MET A 65 -0.73 1.44 -3.52
C MET A 65 -1.24 2.09 -2.23
N ARG A 66 -0.87 3.35 -1.99
CA ARG A 66 -1.33 4.13 -0.84
C ARG A 66 -2.86 4.19 -0.81
N GLU A 67 -3.48 4.58 -1.92
CA GLU A 67 -4.95 4.64 -2.04
C GLU A 67 -5.62 3.29 -1.76
N TRP A 68 -5.08 2.20 -2.32
CA TRP A 68 -5.62 0.86 -2.11
C TRP A 68 -5.50 0.38 -0.67
N ILE A 69 -4.38 0.68 0.00
CA ILE A 69 -4.19 0.31 1.42
C ILE A 69 -5.22 1.02 2.29
N PHE A 70 -5.38 2.34 2.14
CA PHE A 70 -6.38 3.09 2.90
C PHE A 70 -7.80 2.61 2.60
N ALA A 71 -8.13 2.36 1.34
CA ALA A 71 -9.44 1.84 0.96
C ALA A 71 -9.72 0.47 1.60
N MET A 72 -8.74 -0.44 1.60
CA MET A 72 -8.89 -1.76 2.23
C MET A 72 -9.06 -1.65 3.75
N ILE A 73 -8.28 -0.80 4.43
CA ILE A 73 -8.42 -0.59 5.87
C ILE A 73 -9.82 -0.05 6.19
N LYS A 74 -10.27 0.99 5.48
CA LYS A 74 -11.59 1.56 5.68
C LYS A 74 -12.71 0.54 5.45
N MET A 75 -12.62 -0.27 4.39
CA MET A 75 -13.58 -1.35 4.14
C MET A 75 -13.61 -2.38 5.28
N LEU A 76 -12.46 -2.74 5.82
CA LEU A 76 -12.35 -3.71 6.92
C LEU A 76 -12.82 -3.13 8.26
N GLU A 77 -12.65 -1.83 8.49
CA GLU A 77 -13.20 -1.13 9.65
C GLU A 77 -14.73 -1.07 9.58
N VAL A 78 -15.29 -0.67 8.42
CA VAL A 78 -16.75 -0.61 8.21
C VAL A 78 -17.39 -2.01 8.26
N SER A 79 -16.69 -3.05 7.78
CA SER A 79 -17.18 -4.44 7.87
C SER A 79 -16.98 -5.06 9.27
N GLY A 80 -16.12 -4.45 10.09
CA GLY A 80 -15.85 -4.86 11.48
C GLY A 80 -16.79 -4.22 12.51
N GLU A 81 -17.50 -3.15 12.14
CA GLU A 81 -18.68 -2.66 12.86
C GLU A 81 -19.78 -3.74 12.78
N LYS A 82 -19.83 -4.61 13.79
CA LYS A 82 -21.02 -5.44 14.03
C LYS A 82 -22.23 -4.50 14.05
N PRO A 83 -23.31 -4.76 13.29
CA PRO A 83 -24.57 -4.08 13.54
C PRO A 83 -24.94 -4.38 14.99
N GLY A 84 -24.98 -3.33 15.81
CA GLY A 84 -25.44 -3.40 17.18
C GLY A 84 -26.79 -4.10 17.19
N LYS A 85 -26.92 -5.08 18.07
CA LYS A 85 -28.22 -5.60 18.48
C LYS A 85 -29.10 -4.40 18.85
N ALA A 86 -30.17 -4.19 18.11
CA ALA A 86 -31.35 -3.47 18.55
C ALA A 86 -32.51 -4.46 18.48
#